data_AF-A0A7X3MAI6-F1
#
_entry.id   AF-A0A7X3MAI6-F1
#
_cell.length_a   1.000
_cell.length_b   1.000
_cell.length_c   1.000
_cell.angle_alpha   90.00
_cell.angle_beta   90.00
_cell.angle_gamma   90.00
#
_symmetry.space_group_name_H-M   'P 1'
#
loop_
_entity.id
_entity.type
_entity.pdbx_description
1 polymer ?
#
loop_
_entity_poly.entity_id
_entity_poly.type
_entity_poly.pdbx_seq_one_letter_code
_entity_poly.pdbx_strand_id
1 'polypeptide(L)'
;MSLSTLWIVLRALHFIAVLLLAGSAFYTALLAPRRYRPVLAQRLHKILVTTALLSLLSAVLMLATQTGLMSGDWHNVSDLETWQAVLATRFGAVWCWELGFALLSTLALLLRGTLRQQLLLISGLLQLAALAGVGHAAMRDGLPGLLQQINHALHLIAAAFWTGGLLPLLLLMREARQIAYRTDAIRCMMRFSRYGHLAVALALLTGMINSLLIGGTPLNWGTTLWSAMLVVKVMLVMMMVGIALINRYVLVPGFRVAGSHAPQQFIRLTQLELLLAIVVVGLVSVFATQSPA
;
A
#
# COMPACT_ATOMS: atom_id res chain seq x y z
N MET A 1 11.36 -23.77 -3.54
CA MET A 1 10.12 -22.95 -3.56
C MET A 1 9.69 -22.83 -5.00
N SER A 2 8.42 -23.10 -5.36
CA SER A 2 7.98 -22.95 -6.76
C SER A 2 7.98 -21.48 -7.17
N LEU A 3 8.13 -21.20 -8.48
CA LEU A 3 8.07 -19.85 -9.02
C LEU A 3 6.73 -19.16 -8.71
N SER A 4 5.62 -19.92 -8.66
CA SER A 4 4.30 -19.39 -8.31
C SER A 4 4.24 -18.91 -6.85
N THR A 5 4.77 -19.67 -5.89
CA THR A 5 4.86 -19.23 -4.49
C THR A 5 5.79 -18.03 -4.35
N LEU A 6 6.91 -18.00 -5.09
CA LEU A 6 7.84 -16.87 -5.07
C LEU A 6 7.18 -15.59 -5.59
N TRP A 7 6.44 -15.68 -6.69
CA TRP A 7 5.66 -14.57 -7.22
C TRP A 7 4.67 -14.01 -6.18
N ILE A 8 3.92 -14.88 -5.49
CA ILE A 8 2.94 -14.46 -4.46
C ILE A 8 3.64 -13.72 -3.30
N VAL A 9 4.75 -14.27 -2.80
CA VAL A 9 5.51 -13.67 -1.68
C VAL A 9 6.12 -12.33 -2.10
N LEU A 10 6.75 -12.28 -3.27
CA LEU A 10 7.33 -11.04 -3.80
C LEU A 10 6.25 -9.98 -4.04
N ARG A 11 5.09 -10.37 -4.57
CA ARG A 11 3.95 -9.47 -4.75
C ARG A 11 3.51 -8.90 -3.40
N ALA A 12 3.29 -9.73 -2.38
CA ALA A 12 2.92 -9.25 -1.05
C ALA A 12 3.97 -8.27 -0.48
N LEU A 13 5.25 -8.63 -0.59
CA LEU A 13 6.36 -7.78 -0.14
C LEU A 13 6.38 -6.44 -0.88
N HIS A 14 6.21 -6.46 -2.20
CA HIS A 14 6.22 -5.27 -3.05
C HIS A 14 5.07 -4.32 -2.68
N PHE A 15 3.84 -4.83 -2.57
CA PHE A 15 2.69 -4.04 -2.14
C PHE A 15 2.91 -3.44 -0.74
N ILE A 16 3.39 -4.23 0.23
CA ILE A 16 3.70 -3.71 1.57
C ILE A 16 4.73 -2.58 1.51
N ALA A 17 5.80 -2.77 0.73
CA ALA A 17 6.85 -1.77 0.57
C ALA A 17 6.32 -0.46 -0.02
N VAL A 18 5.56 -0.53 -1.13
CA VAL A 18 5.03 0.68 -1.80
C VAL A 18 3.95 1.37 -0.96
N LEU A 19 3.04 0.62 -0.33
CA LEU A 19 2.02 1.19 0.57
C LEU A 19 2.68 1.93 1.74
N LEU A 20 3.71 1.32 2.35
CA LEU A 20 4.42 1.92 3.48
C LEU A 20 5.30 3.11 3.05
N LEU A 21 5.92 3.04 1.87
CA LEU A 21 6.67 4.15 1.26
C LEU A 21 5.76 5.38 1.07
N ALA A 22 4.66 5.20 0.34
CA ALA A 22 3.72 6.28 0.05
C ALA A 22 3.05 6.80 1.34
N GLY A 23 2.58 5.89 2.20
CA GLY A 23 2.01 6.20 3.51
C GLY A 23 2.95 7.04 4.38
N SER A 24 4.23 6.67 4.45
CA SER A 24 5.24 7.44 5.20
C SER A 24 5.57 8.78 4.53
N ALA A 25 5.62 8.83 3.19
CA ALA A 25 5.92 10.04 2.44
C ALA A 25 4.80 11.09 2.54
N PHE A 26 3.54 10.68 2.71
CA PHE A 26 2.43 11.61 3.00
C PHE A 26 2.71 12.46 4.25
N TYR A 27 3.29 11.85 5.29
CA TYR A 27 3.63 12.56 6.52
C TYR A 27 4.69 13.63 6.31
N THR A 28 5.77 13.29 5.62
CA THR A 28 6.93 14.17 5.47
C THR A 28 6.72 15.24 4.39
N ALA A 29 5.95 14.95 3.35
CA ALA A 29 5.68 15.89 2.25
C ALA A 29 4.49 16.82 2.54
N LEU A 30 3.39 16.30 3.10
CA LEU A 30 2.12 17.00 3.19
C LEU A 30 1.67 17.27 4.64
N LEU A 31 1.60 16.24 5.48
CA LEU A 31 0.88 16.33 6.77
C LEU A 31 1.66 17.08 7.86
N ALA A 32 2.98 16.88 7.96
CA ALA A 32 3.77 17.47 9.04
C ALA A 32 3.88 19.00 8.94
N PRO A 33 3.83 19.74 10.07
CA PRO A 33 4.11 21.18 10.09
C PRO A 33 5.53 21.51 9.62
N ARG A 34 5.73 22.66 8.96
CA ARG A 34 7.02 23.04 8.33
C ARG A 34 8.23 22.91 9.27
N ARG A 35 8.08 23.35 10.53
CA ARG A 35 9.14 23.28 11.56
C ARG A 35 9.48 21.84 11.97
N TYR A 36 8.51 20.93 11.97
CA TYR A 36 8.66 19.56 12.43
C TYR A 36 9.03 18.56 11.31
N ARG A 37 8.81 18.94 10.04
CA ARG A 37 9.12 18.11 8.86
C ARG A 37 10.53 17.52 8.86
N PRO A 38 11.62 18.28 9.12
CA PRO A 38 12.97 17.71 9.10
C PRO A 38 13.17 16.65 10.18
N VAL A 39 12.63 16.89 11.38
CA VAL A 39 12.71 15.95 12.51
C VAL A 39 11.95 14.67 12.17
N LEU A 40 10.71 14.77 11.70
CA LEU A 40 9.91 13.61 11.31
C LEU A 40 10.55 12.84 10.14
N ALA A 41 11.11 13.53 9.15
CA ALA A 41 11.81 12.92 8.04
C ALA A 41 13.04 12.12 8.50
N GLN A 42 13.76 12.59 9.52
CA GLN A 42 14.87 11.84 10.11
C GLN A 42 14.37 10.60 10.87
N ARG A 43 13.27 10.72 11.62
CA ARG A 43 12.65 9.57 12.33
C ARG A 43 12.15 8.49 11.37
N LEU A 44 11.57 8.90 10.25
CA LEU A 44 11.06 8.01 9.20
C LEU A 44 12.13 7.58 8.19
N HIS A 45 13.37 8.08 8.31
CA HIS A 45 14.42 7.86 7.32
C HIS A 45 14.67 6.37 7.06
N LYS A 46 14.79 5.57 8.13
CA LYS A 46 15.00 4.12 8.00
C LYS A 46 13.85 3.46 7.23
N ILE A 47 12.61 3.78 7.58
CA ILE A 47 11.41 3.24 6.91
C ILE A 47 11.48 3.62 5.42
N LEU A 48 11.58 4.91 5.10
CA LEU A 48 11.59 5.40 3.71
C LEU A 48 12.71 4.78 2.87
N VAL A 49 13.93 4.65 3.42
CA VAL A 49 15.06 4.01 2.73
C VAL A 49 14.78 2.53 2.50
N THR A 50 14.38 1.80 3.55
CA THR A 50 14.12 0.37 3.43
C THR A 50 12.99 0.07 2.46
N THR A 51 11.90 0.83 2.47
CA THR A 51 10.76 0.61 1.58
C THR A 51 11.07 0.97 0.13
N ALA A 52 11.86 2.03 -0.12
CA ALA A 52 12.30 2.37 -1.47
C ALA A 52 13.25 1.32 -2.06
N LEU A 53 14.19 0.80 -1.25
CA LEU A 53 15.09 -0.27 -1.69
C LEU A 53 14.33 -1.59 -1.88
N LEU A 54 13.42 -1.92 -0.97
CA LEU A 54 12.58 -3.11 -1.08
C LEU A 54 11.63 -3.03 -2.27
N SER A 55 11.05 -1.87 -2.59
CA SER A 55 10.19 -1.74 -3.78
C SER A 55 10.97 -1.98 -5.06
N LEU A 56 12.18 -1.42 -5.19
CA LEU A 56 13.05 -1.68 -6.35
C LEU A 56 13.50 -3.14 -6.43
N LEU A 57 14.01 -3.70 -5.32
CA LEU A 57 14.48 -5.08 -5.29
C LEU A 57 13.36 -6.05 -5.62
N SER A 58 12.19 -5.89 -4.98
CA SER A 58 11.03 -6.73 -5.26
C SER A 58 10.54 -6.54 -6.69
N ALA A 59 10.54 -5.34 -7.25
CA ALA A 59 10.15 -5.12 -8.65
C ALA A 59 11.08 -5.87 -9.63
N VAL A 60 12.39 -5.81 -9.42
CA VAL A 60 13.37 -6.54 -10.25
C VAL A 60 13.17 -8.05 -10.13
N LEU A 61 13.05 -8.56 -8.90
CA LEU A 61 12.84 -9.98 -8.66
C LEU A 61 11.51 -10.46 -9.24
N MET A 62 10.45 -9.67 -9.11
CA MET A 62 9.14 -9.97 -9.70
C MET A 62 9.25 -10.08 -11.22
N LEU A 63 9.92 -9.13 -11.90
CA LEU A 63 10.11 -9.22 -13.35
C LEU A 63 10.83 -10.52 -13.74
N ALA A 64 11.93 -10.86 -13.07
CA ALA A 64 12.66 -12.10 -13.32
C ALA A 64 11.78 -13.34 -13.09
N THR A 65 11.01 -13.37 -12.01
CA THR A 65 10.08 -14.48 -11.72
C THR A 65 8.95 -14.58 -12.73
N GLN A 66 8.43 -13.46 -13.22
CA GLN A 66 7.42 -13.47 -14.27
C GLN A 66 7.99 -13.96 -15.58
N THR A 67 9.24 -13.58 -15.92
CA THR A 67 9.94 -14.09 -17.09
C THR A 67 10.03 -15.62 -17.05
N GLY A 68 10.46 -16.19 -15.92
CA GLY A 68 10.52 -17.65 -15.74
C GLY A 68 9.15 -18.35 -15.74
N LEU A 69 8.10 -17.67 -15.25
CA LEU A 69 6.73 -18.22 -15.29
C LEU A 69 6.16 -18.22 -16.72
N MET A 70 6.43 -17.18 -17.50
CA MET A 70 5.92 -17.05 -18.88
C MET A 70 6.70 -17.92 -19.87
N SER A 71 7.98 -18.17 -19.62
CA SER A 71 8.80 -19.08 -20.42
C SER A 71 8.54 -20.57 -20.14
N GLY A 72 7.86 -20.90 -19.04
CA GLY A 72 7.61 -22.27 -18.60
C GLY A 72 8.80 -22.96 -17.93
N ASP A 73 10.01 -22.39 -18.02
CA ASP A 73 11.24 -22.89 -17.39
C ASP A 73 12.11 -21.72 -16.91
N TRP A 74 12.63 -21.83 -15.68
CA TRP A 74 13.54 -20.85 -15.08
C TRP A 74 14.87 -20.74 -15.82
N HIS A 75 15.33 -21.80 -16.48
CA HIS A 75 16.59 -21.77 -17.25
C HIS A 75 16.53 -20.75 -18.39
N ASN A 76 15.36 -20.52 -18.99
CA ASN A 76 15.18 -19.57 -20.10
C ASN A 76 15.36 -18.10 -19.69
N VAL A 77 15.57 -17.81 -18.40
CA VAL A 77 15.90 -16.45 -17.91
C VAL A 77 17.32 -16.04 -18.31
N SER A 78 18.19 -16.97 -18.73
CA SER A 78 19.48 -16.63 -19.34
C SER A 78 19.35 -16.07 -20.75
N ASP A 79 18.22 -16.28 -21.42
CA ASP A 79 18.08 -16.03 -22.85
C ASP A 79 17.50 -14.65 -23.12
N LEU A 80 18.23 -13.86 -23.90
CA LEU A 80 17.85 -12.48 -24.22
C LEU A 80 16.48 -12.40 -24.93
N GLU A 81 16.17 -13.37 -25.79
CA GLU A 81 14.90 -13.43 -26.52
C GLU A 81 13.70 -13.56 -25.58
N THR A 82 13.81 -14.34 -24.51
CA THR A 82 12.77 -14.50 -23.48
C THR A 82 12.45 -13.16 -22.81
N TRP A 83 13.49 -12.39 -22.47
CA TRP A 83 13.32 -11.06 -21.89
C TRP A 83 12.66 -10.10 -22.86
N GLN A 84 13.07 -10.09 -24.13
CA GLN A 84 12.45 -9.25 -25.15
C GLN A 84 10.97 -9.59 -25.34
N ALA A 85 10.62 -10.88 -25.39
CA ALA A 85 9.24 -11.33 -25.51
C ALA A 85 8.38 -10.89 -24.32
N VAL A 86 8.88 -11.03 -23.09
CA VAL A 86 8.18 -10.62 -21.86
C VAL A 86 8.02 -9.09 -21.82
N LEU A 87 9.05 -8.33 -22.16
CA LEU A 87 9.02 -6.87 -22.20
C LEU A 87 8.09 -6.32 -23.29
N ALA A 88 7.91 -7.05 -24.39
CA ALA A 88 6.95 -6.72 -25.45
C ALA A 88 5.48 -6.95 -25.03
N THR A 89 5.24 -7.70 -23.96
CA THR A 89 3.87 -7.88 -23.45
C THR A 89 3.38 -6.64 -22.71
N ARG A 90 2.05 -6.54 -22.54
CA ARG A 90 1.44 -5.49 -21.74
C ARG A 90 1.97 -5.47 -20.30
N PHE A 91 2.20 -6.65 -19.71
CA PHE A 91 2.81 -6.74 -18.38
C PHE A 91 4.18 -6.07 -18.37
N GLY A 92 5.05 -6.45 -19.31
CA GLY A 92 6.40 -5.91 -19.44
C GLY A 92 6.42 -4.39 -19.60
N ALA A 93 5.55 -3.85 -20.46
CA ALA A 93 5.42 -2.41 -20.67
C ALA A 93 5.05 -1.64 -19.39
N VAL A 94 4.10 -2.15 -18.59
CA VAL A 94 3.72 -1.54 -17.31
C VAL A 94 4.83 -1.70 -16.27
N TRP A 95 5.48 -2.87 -16.26
CA TRP A 95 6.54 -3.16 -15.30
C TRP A 95 7.81 -2.34 -15.51
N CYS A 96 8.10 -1.92 -16.74
CA CYS A 96 9.14 -0.93 -17.05
C CYS A 96 8.88 0.40 -16.32
N TRP A 97 7.63 0.88 -16.31
CA TRP A 97 7.26 2.07 -15.55
C TRP A 97 7.40 1.85 -14.05
N GLU A 98 6.96 0.71 -13.54
CA GLU A 98 7.10 0.34 -12.13
C GLU A 98 8.58 0.37 -11.69
N LEU A 99 9.47 -0.24 -12.47
CA LEU A 99 10.92 -0.19 -12.25
C LEU A 99 11.47 1.23 -12.31
N GLY A 100 11.03 2.03 -13.29
CA GLY A 100 11.42 3.44 -13.42
C GLY A 100 11.02 4.27 -12.21
N PHE A 101 9.80 4.08 -11.68
CA PHE A 101 9.33 4.80 -10.50
C PHE A 101 9.97 4.28 -9.20
N ALA A 102 10.26 2.99 -9.09
CA ALA A 102 11.03 2.43 -7.99
C ALA A 102 12.47 2.97 -7.98
N LEU A 103 13.11 3.06 -9.15
CA LEU A 103 14.42 3.69 -9.32
C LEU A 103 14.37 5.18 -8.99
N LEU A 104 13.32 5.90 -9.40
CA LEU A 104 13.13 7.30 -9.02
C LEU A 104 13.02 7.45 -7.48
N SER A 105 12.34 6.52 -6.81
CA SER A 105 12.24 6.50 -5.34
C SER A 105 13.61 6.34 -4.68
N THR A 106 14.46 5.45 -5.19
CA THR A 106 15.81 5.21 -4.63
C THR A 106 16.75 6.36 -4.94
N LEU A 107 16.73 6.92 -6.16
CA LEU A 107 17.50 8.11 -6.53
C LEU A 107 17.09 9.35 -5.72
N ALA A 108 15.80 9.49 -5.38
CA ALA A 108 15.33 10.56 -4.52
C ALA A 108 15.98 10.55 -3.13
N LEU A 109 16.50 9.40 -2.65
CA LEU A 109 17.21 9.32 -1.38
C LEU A 109 18.55 10.09 -1.37
N LEU A 110 19.15 10.32 -2.54
CA LEU A 110 20.37 11.12 -2.72
C LEU A 110 20.11 12.62 -2.53
N LEU A 111 18.84 13.05 -2.67
CA LEU A 111 18.43 14.43 -2.53
C LEU A 111 18.21 14.80 -1.06
N ARG A 112 18.04 16.09 -0.79
CA ARG A 112 17.87 16.64 0.56
C ARG A 112 16.60 17.48 0.68
N GLY A 113 16.17 17.69 1.92
CA GLY A 113 15.08 18.60 2.25
C GLY A 113 13.73 18.23 1.61
N THR A 114 12.96 19.25 1.23
CA THR A 114 11.59 19.11 0.72
C THR A 114 11.52 18.34 -0.59
N LEU A 115 12.48 18.56 -1.50
CA LEU A 115 12.49 17.92 -2.82
C LEU A 115 12.56 16.40 -2.71
N ARG A 116 13.42 15.87 -1.83
CA ARG A 116 13.47 14.43 -1.51
C ARG A 116 12.10 13.90 -1.08
N GLN A 117 11.43 14.57 -0.14
CA GLN A 117 10.15 14.09 0.39
C GLN A 117 9.04 14.14 -0.65
N GLN A 118 9.01 15.18 -1.49
CA GLN A 118 8.06 15.29 -2.60
C GLN A 118 8.27 14.21 -3.64
N LEU A 119 9.52 13.96 -4.04
CA LEU A 119 9.83 12.92 -5.02
C LEU A 119 9.53 11.52 -4.49
N LEU A 120 9.80 11.23 -3.21
CA LEU A 120 9.39 9.96 -2.59
C LEU A 120 7.87 9.77 -2.60
N LEU A 121 7.10 10.83 -2.35
CA LEU A 121 5.64 10.76 -2.43
C LEU A 121 5.18 10.55 -3.87
N ILE A 122 5.66 11.37 -4.82
CA ILE A 122 5.26 11.30 -6.23
C ILE A 122 5.59 9.93 -6.81
N SER A 123 6.82 9.45 -6.63
CA SER A 123 7.24 8.12 -7.09
C SER A 123 6.46 6.97 -6.43
N GLY A 124 6.13 7.08 -5.13
CA GLY A 124 5.24 6.14 -4.45
C GLY A 124 3.83 6.12 -5.05
N LEU A 125 3.25 7.28 -5.33
CA LEU A 125 1.93 7.38 -5.97
C LEU A 125 1.93 6.85 -7.41
N LEU A 126 3.01 7.11 -8.17
CA LEU A 126 3.18 6.60 -9.52
C LEU A 126 3.33 5.07 -9.55
N GLN A 127 4.06 4.47 -8.60
CA GLN A 127 4.10 3.01 -8.41
C GLN A 127 2.70 2.45 -8.13
N LEU A 128 1.95 3.03 -7.18
CA LEU A 128 0.58 2.59 -6.90
C LEU A 128 -0.36 2.72 -8.11
N ALA A 129 -0.18 3.74 -8.94
CA ALA A 129 -0.93 3.91 -10.18
C ALA A 129 -0.52 2.89 -11.25
N ALA A 130 0.77 2.61 -11.42
CA ALA A 130 1.26 1.63 -12.37
C ALA A 130 0.83 0.20 -11.99
N LEU A 131 0.77 -0.14 -10.70
CA LEU A 131 0.21 -1.41 -10.20
C LEU A 131 -1.26 -1.63 -10.60
N ALA A 132 -2.02 -0.56 -10.89
CA ALA A 132 -3.38 -0.69 -11.43
C ALA A 132 -3.42 -1.14 -12.89
N GLY A 133 -2.32 -0.99 -13.63
CA GLY A 133 -2.18 -1.44 -15.01
C GLY A 133 -1.90 -2.94 -15.16
N VAL A 134 -1.86 -3.70 -14.06
CA VAL A 134 -1.55 -5.14 -14.05
C VAL A 134 -2.68 -5.95 -13.40
N GLY A 135 -2.90 -7.18 -13.87
CA GLY A 135 -3.89 -8.12 -13.33
C GLY A 135 -5.32 -7.83 -13.81
N HIS A 136 -6.33 -8.17 -13.00
CA HIS A 136 -7.75 -8.09 -13.41
C HIS A 136 -8.21 -6.67 -13.79
N ALA A 137 -7.58 -5.64 -13.24
CA ALA A 137 -7.84 -4.24 -13.62
C ALA A 137 -7.39 -3.88 -15.04
N ALA A 138 -6.53 -4.70 -15.64
CA ALA A 138 -6.06 -4.57 -17.00
C ALA A 138 -6.89 -5.37 -18.01
N MET A 139 -7.84 -6.22 -17.59
CA MET A 139 -8.49 -7.15 -18.52
C MET A 139 -9.40 -6.50 -19.58
N ARG A 140 -9.90 -5.29 -19.32
CA ARG A 140 -10.77 -4.56 -20.25
C ARG A 140 -9.98 -3.52 -21.02
N ASP A 141 -10.31 -3.36 -22.29
CA ASP A 141 -9.76 -2.32 -23.16
C ASP A 141 -10.67 -1.09 -23.24
N GLY A 142 -10.15 0.00 -23.81
CA GLY A 142 -10.90 1.24 -24.03
C GLY A 142 -11.29 1.98 -22.74
N LEU A 143 -12.37 2.78 -22.83
CA LEU A 143 -12.85 3.61 -21.73
C LEU A 143 -13.22 2.82 -20.45
N PRO A 144 -13.90 1.66 -20.53
CA PRO A 144 -14.19 0.84 -19.34
C PRO A 144 -12.92 0.35 -18.64
N GLY A 145 -11.90 -0.04 -19.41
CA GLY A 145 -10.60 -0.43 -18.87
C GLY A 145 -9.89 0.71 -18.16
N LEU A 146 -9.91 1.91 -18.74
CA LEU A 146 -9.32 3.10 -18.12
C LEU A 146 -10.02 3.45 -16.79
N LEU A 147 -11.36 3.42 -16.76
CA LEU A 147 -12.12 3.69 -15.53
C LEU A 147 -11.82 2.66 -14.43
N GLN A 148 -11.67 1.39 -14.80
CA GLN A 148 -11.31 0.32 -13.85
C GLN A 148 -9.89 0.53 -13.30
N GLN A 149 -8.93 0.91 -14.13
CA GLN A 149 -7.56 1.23 -13.72
C GLN A 149 -7.52 2.45 -12.79
N ILE A 150 -8.25 3.52 -13.11
CA ILE A 150 -8.35 4.71 -12.25
C ILE A 150 -8.96 4.34 -10.90
N ASN A 151 -10.06 3.56 -10.89
CA ASN A 151 -10.69 3.10 -9.66
C ASN A 151 -9.73 2.25 -8.81
N HIS A 152 -8.94 1.38 -9.44
CA HIS A 152 -7.95 0.56 -8.75
C HIS A 152 -6.78 1.40 -8.21
N ALA A 153 -6.26 2.36 -8.97
CA ALA A 153 -5.23 3.28 -8.51
C ALA A 153 -5.72 4.11 -7.31
N LEU A 154 -6.95 4.64 -7.36
CA LEU A 154 -7.56 5.35 -6.24
C LEU A 154 -7.72 4.45 -5.00
N HIS A 155 -8.11 3.19 -5.19
CA HIS A 155 -8.18 2.21 -4.11
C HIS A 155 -6.80 2.02 -3.44
N LEU A 156 -5.75 1.83 -4.24
CA LEU A 156 -4.39 1.62 -3.74
C LEU A 156 -3.82 2.86 -3.05
N ILE A 157 -4.06 4.05 -3.58
CA ILE A 157 -3.64 5.32 -2.94
C ILE A 157 -4.37 5.54 -1.62
N ALA A 158 -5.67 5.28 -1.58
CA ALA A 158 -6.47 5.37 -0.36
C ALA A 158 -6.00 4.35 0.70
N ALA A 159 -5.75 3.11 0.28
CA ALA A 159 -5.19 2.06 1.13
C ALA A 159 -3.78 2.40 1.63
N ALA A 160 -2.93 3.02 0.80
CA ALA A 160 -1.59 3.47 1.18
C ALA A 160 -1.65 4.56 2.24
N PHE A 161 -2.53 5.55 2.05
CA PHE A 161 -2.75 6.59 3.04
C PHE A 161 -3.22 5.99 4.37
N TRP A 162 -4.25 5.13 4.34
CA TRP A 162 -4.80 4.53 5.55
C TRP A 162 -3.82 3.59 6.23
N THR A 163 -3.47 2.47 5.58
CA THR A 163 -2.71 1.37 6.20
C THR A 163 -1.23 1.67 6.29
N GLY A 164 -0.62 2.23 5.23
CA GLY A 164 0.77 2.65 5.22
C GLY A 164 1.05 3.82 6.17
N GLY A 165 0.02 4.62 6.49
CA GLY A 165 0.11 5.71 7.46
C GLY A 165 0.08 5.29 8.93
N LEU A 166 -0.32 4.06 9.25
CA LEU A 166 -0.43 3.60 10.65
C LEU A 166 0.93 3.47 11.34
N LEU A 167 1.98 3.05 10.62
CA LEU A 167 3.30 2.90 11.22
C LEU A 167 3.92 4.27 11.62
N PRO A 168 3.90 5.32 10.76
CA PRO A 168 4.24 6.67 11.19
C PRO A 168 3.39 7.21 12.34
N LEU A 169 2.09 6.86 12.39
CA LEU A 169 1.20 7.26 13.50
C LEU A 169 1.69 6.70 14.85
N LEU A 170 2.11 5.43 14.90
CA LEU A 170 2.69 4.82 16.09
C LEU A 170 3.97 5.52 16.55
N LEU A 171 4.80 6.01 15.61
CA LEU A 171 5.99 6.79 15.93
C LEU A 171 5.63 8.17 16.48
N LEU A 172 4.65 8.85 15.88
CA LEU A 172 4.15 10.14 16.35
C LEU A 172 3.54 10.07 17.75
N MET A 173 2.91 8.95 18.12
CA MET A 173 2.43 8.73 19.48
C MET A 173 3.57 8.72 20.51
N ARG A 174 4.76 8.24 20.15
CA ARG A 174 5.95 8.30 21.02
C ARG A 174 6.49 9.71 21.13
N GLU A 175 6.51 10.44 20.02
CA GLU A 175 6.99 11.83 19.94
C GLU A 175 6.02 12.81 20.65
N ALA A 176 4.72 12.53 20.66
CA ALA A 176 3.72 13.32 21.37
C ALA A 176 3.92 13.33 22.90
N ARG A 177 4.70 12.39 23.45
CA ARG A 177 5.10 12.38 24.87
C ARG A 177 6.28 13.29 25.17
N GLN A 178 7.04 13.70 24.16
CA GLN A 178 8.18 14.61 24.33
C GLN A 178 7.69 16.05 24.29
N ILE A 179 7.97 16.82 25.34
CA ILE A 179 7.49 18.22 25.49
C ILE A 179 7.90 19.08 24.28
N ALA A 180 9.12 18.89 23.75
CA ALA A 180 9.65 19.66 22.63
C ALA A 180 8.86 19.52 21.32
N TYR A 181 8.21 18.37 21.09
CA TYR A 181 7.54 18.06 19.81
C TYR A 181 6.04 17.78 19.95
N ARG A 182 5.50 17.78 21.18
CA ARG A 182 4.10 17.40 21.48
C ARG A 182 3.08 18.09 20.59
N THR A 183 3.13 19.41 20.50
CA THR A 183 2.13 20.20 19.76
C THR A 183 2.15 19.89 18.26
N ASP A 184 3.33 19.80 17.66
CA ASP A 184 3.48 19.51 16.23
C ASP A 184 3.15 18.06 15.89
N ALA A 185 3.52 17.11 16.75
CA ALA A 185 3.15 15.71 16.62
C ALA A 185 1.62 15.54 16.68
N ILE A 186 0.95 16.14 17.66
CA ILE A 186 -0.52 16.12 17.78
C ILE A 186 -1.17 16.75 16.55
N ARG A 187 -0.68 17.90 16.07
CA ARG A 187 -1.21 18.54 14.85
C ARG A 187 -1.06 17.64 13.63
N CYS A 188 0.05 16.93 13.51
CA CYS A 188 0.28 15.97 12.44
C CYS A 188 -0.71 14.79 12.51
N MET A 189 -0.90 14.20 13.70
CA MET A 189 -1.87 13.13 13.94
C MET A 189 -3.31 13.56 13.65
N MET A 190 -3.67 14.80 14.01
CA MET A 190 -5.01 15.35 13.72
C MET A 190 -5.26 15.52 12.21
N ARG A 191 -4.24 15.96 11.45
CA ARG A 191 -4.33 16.03 9.98
C ARG A 191 -4.49 14.65 9.37
N PHE A 192 -3.67 13.69 9.80
CA PHE A 192 -3.79 12.30 9.37
C PHE A 192 -5.21 11.77 9.63
N SER A 193 -5.73 11.94 10.85
CA SER A 193 -7.04 11.42 11.19
C SER A 193 -8.19 12.09 10.43
N ARG A 194 -8.09 13.39 10.11
CA ARG A 194 -9.09 14.09 9.28
C ARG A 194 -9.14 13.48 7.88
N TYR A 195 -8.00 13.34 7.21
CA TYR A 195 -7.95 12.75 5.87
C TYR A 195 -8.12 11.22 5.88
N GLY A 196 -7.88 10.58 7.03
CA GLY A 196 -8.05 9.14 7.22
C GLY A 196 -9.48 8.68 7.00
N HIS A 197 -10.49 9.46 7.42
CA HIS A 197 -11.90 9.13 7.16
C HIS A 197 -12.20 9.12 5.65
N LEU A 198 -11.68 10.12 4.93
CA LEU A 198 -11.81 10.19 3.48
C LEU A 198 -11.10 9.01 2.81
N ALA A 199 -9.89 8.66 3.27
CA ALA A 199 -9.15 7.52 2.74
C ALA A 199 -9.86 6.18 3.00
N VAL A 200 -10.40 5.95 4.20
CA VAL A 200 -11.18 4.75 4.52
C VAL A 200 -12.43 4.68 3.64
N ALA A 201 -13.21 5.75 3.57
CA ALA A 201 -14.41 5.81 2.73
C ALA A 201 -14.09 5.55 1.25
N LEU A 202 -13.04 6.19 0.72
CA LEU A 202 -12.60 6.00 -0.66
C LEU A 202 -12.12 4.57 -0.90
N ALA A 203 -11.37 3.97 0.02
CA ALA A 203 -10.91 2.59 -0.09
C ALA A 203 -12.09 1.59 -0.11
N LEU A 204 -13.12 1.81 0.72
CA LEU A 204 -14.33 0.97 0.75
C LEU A 204 -15.13 1.11 -0.55
N LEU A 205 -15.41 2.33 -1.00
CA LEU A 205 -16.19 2.58 -2.21
C LEU A 205 -15.48 2.02 -3.46
N THR A 206 -14.21 2.35 -3.64
CA THR A 206 -13.42 1.86 -4.79
C THR A 206 -13.19 0.35 -4.71
N GLY A 207 -13.07 -0.23 -3.51
CA GLY A 207 -12.95 -1.66 -3.29
C GLY A 207 -14.23 -2.41 -3.65
N MET A 208 -15.38 -1.85 -3.31
CA MET A 208 -16.69 -2.37 -3.70
C MET A 208 -16.86 -2.33 -5.23
N ILE A 209 -16.53 -1.19 -5.86
CA ILE A 209 -16.56 -1.04 -7.32
C ILE A 209 -15.63 -2.06 -7.98
N ASN A 210 -14.40 -2.24 -7.48
CA ASN A 210 -13.48 -3.26 -8.01
C ASN A 210 -14.05 -4.67 -7.91
N SER A 211 -14.70 -5.01 -6.79
CA SER A 211 -15.30 -6.32 -6.59
C SER A 211 -16.42 -6.59 -7.60
N LEU A 212 -17.26 -5.58 -7.87
CA LEU A 212 -18.33 -5.65 -8.86
C LEU A 212 -17.80 -5.70 -10.30
N LEU A 213 -16.75 -4.94 -10.61
CA LEU A 213 -16.17 -4.91 -11.96
C LEU A 213 -15.45 -6.23 -12.30
N ILE A 214 -14.87 -6.90 -11.30
CA ILE A 214 -14.13 -8.15 -11.49
C ILE A 214 -15.06 -9.36 -11.46
N GLY A 215 -15.90 -9.50 -10.44
CA GLY A 215 -16.75 -10.69 -10.23
C GLY A 215 -18.22 -10.50 -10.59
N GLY A 216 -18.65 -9.33 -11.07
CA GLY A 216 -20.07 -9.05 -11.30
C GLY A 216 -20.87 -8.91 -10.00
N THR A 217 -22.18 -9.15 -10.08
CA THR A 217 -23.12 -8.98 -8.96
C THR A 217 -22.96 -10.08 -7.90
N PRO A 218 -22.85 -9.76 -6.60
CA PRO A 218 -22.65 -10.77 -5.54
C PRO A 218 -23.74 -11.83 -5.43
N LEU A 219 -24.96 -11.50 -5.87
CA LEU A 219 -26.10 -12.42 -5.89
C LEU A 219 -25.90 -13.63 -6.82
N ASN A 220 -25.01 -13.51 -7.80
CA ASN A 220 -24.73 -14.56 -8.79
C ASN A 220 -23.39 -15.25 -8.55
N TRP A 221 -22.69 -14.95 -7.45
CA TRP A 221 -21.41 -15.58 -7.15
C TRP A 221 -21.61 -17.04 -6.75
N GLY A 222 -21.01 -17.96 -7.51
CA GLY A 222 -20.83 -19.34 -7.07
C GLY A 222 -19.81 -19.43 -5.91
N THR A 223 -19.81 -20.55 -5.18
CA THR A 223 -18.85 -20.83 -4.11
C THR A 223 -17.48 -21.21 -4.66
N THR A 224 -16.74 -20.23 -5.19
CA THR A 224 -15.36 -20.40 -5.67
C THR A 224 -14.34 -19.96 -4.62
N LEU A 225 -13.10 -20.46 -4.72
CA LEU A 225 -12.01 -20.04 -3.83
C LEU A 225 -11.76 -18.51 -3.88
N TRP A 226 -11.88 -17.91 -5.08
CA TRP A 226 -11.79 -16.47 -5.28
C TRP A 226 -12.86 -15.71 -4.48
N SER A 227 -14.13 -16.13 -4.57
CA SER A 227 -15.24 -15.48 -3.86
C SER A 227 -15.12 -15.62 -2.33
N ALA A 228 -14.71 -16.80 -1.85
CA ALA A 228 -14.50 -17.06 -0.43
C ALA A 228 -13.38 -16.18 0.14
N MET A 229 -12.23 -16.09 -0.56
CA MET A 229 -11.12 -15.22 -0.15
C MET A 229 -11.52 -13.74 -0.18
N LEU A 230 -12.32 -13.31 -1.17
CA LEU A 230 -12.83 -11.95 -1.23
C LEU A 230 -13.75 -11.63 -0.04
N VAL A 231 -14.65 -12.54 0.35
CA VAL A 231 -15.49 -12.38 1.55
C VAL A 231 -14.63 -12.27 2.81
N VAL A 232 -13.62 -13.13 2.98
CA VAL A 232 -12.67 -13.05 4.10
C VAL A 232 -11.95 -11.69 4.11
N LYS A 233 -11.51 -11.20 2.95
CA LYS A 233 -10.91 -9.86 2.82
C LYS A 233 -11.86 -8.78 3.33
N VAL A 234 -13.12 -8.81 2.91
CA VAL A 234 -14.13 -7.82 3.31
C VAL A 234 -14.35 -7.87 4.82
N MET A 235 -14.48 -9.06 5.42
CA MET A 235 -14.64 -9.21 6.88
C MET A 235 -13.46 -8.63 7.65
N LEU A 236 -12.23 -8.91 7.21
CA LEU A 236 -11.02 -8.34 7.82
C LEU A 236 -10.99 -6.81 7.70
N VAL A 237 -11.35 -6.26 6.54
CA VAL A 237 -11.42 -4.80 6.34
C VAL A 237 -12.51 -4.18 7.22
N MET A 238 -13.67 -4.81 7.36
CA MET A 238 -14.73 -4.31 8.26
C MET A 238 -14.28 -4.34 9.73
N MET A 239 -13.52 -5.36 10.15
CA MET A 239 -12.91 -5.39 11.47
C MET A 239 -11.89 -4.26 11.66
N MET A 240 -11.05 -3.98 10.66
CA MET A 240 -10.13 -2.85 10.69
C MET A 240 -10.87 -1.51 10.81
N VAL A 241 -11.98 -1.32 10.07
CA VAL A 241 -12.83 -0.12 10.20
C VAL A 241 -13.38 0.00 11.62
N GLY A 242 -13.89 -1.08 12.21
CA GLY A 242 -14.36 -1.09 13.59
C GLY A 242 -13.27 -0.66 14.57
N ILE A 243 -12.06 -1.20 14.42
CA ILE A 243 -10.89 -0.80 15.22
C ILE A 243 -10.57 0.69 15.05
N ALA A 244 -10.54 1.20 13.82
CA ALA A 244 -10.27 2.60 13.53
C ALA A 244 -11.30 3.55 14.17
N LEU A 245 -12.58 3.18 14.13
CA LEU A 245 -13.67 3.92 14.76
C LEU A 245 -13.55 3.91 16.29
N ILE A 246 -13.25 2.76 16.92
CA ILE A 246 -13.01 2.66 18.36
C ILE A 246 -11.82 3.54 18.77
N ASN A 247 -10.70 3.44 18.04
CA ASN A 247 -9.51 4.26 18.27
C ASN A 247 -9.87 5.75 18.23
N ARG A 248 -10.65 6.20 17.26
CA ARG A 248 -10.99 7.61 17.05
C ARG A 248 -12.04 8.15 18.01
N TYR A 249 -13.15 7.45 18.19
CA TYR A 249 -14.33 7.97 18.87
C TYR A 249 -14.44 7.54 20.33
N VAL A 250 -13.75 6.48 20.74
CA VAL A 250 -13.77 5.98 22.13
C VAL A 250 -12.44 6.28 22.83
N LEU A 251 -11.30 5.92 22.23
CA LEU A 251 -10.01 6.01 22.92
C LEU A 251 -9.38 7.41 22.91
N VAL A 252 -9.40 8.11 21.76
CA VAL A 252 -8.82 9.46 21.66
C VAL A 252 -9.44 10.46 22.65
N PRO A 253 -10.76 10.51 22.90
CA PRO A 253 -11.33 11.35 23.96
C PRO A 253 -10.75 11.06 25.36
N GLY A 254 -10.46 9.78 25.65
CA GLY A 254 -9.88 9.33 26.91
C GLY A 254 -8.46 9.82 27.18
N PHE A 255 -7.73 10.31 26.16
CA PHE A 255 -6.35 10.80 26.32
C PHE A 255 -6.22 12.02 27.25
N ARG A 256 -7.34 12.71 27.52
CA ARG A 256 -7.37 13.86 28.43
C ARG A 256 -7.42 13.46 29.91
N VAL A 257 -7.80 12.22 30.21
CA VAL A 257 -7.95 11.72 31.57
C VAL A 257 -6.61 11.18 32.06
N ALA A 258 -6.07 11.79 33.12
CA ALA A 258 -4.85 11.34 33.78
C ALA A 258 -5.03 9.91 34.33
N GLY A 259 -4.04 9.04 34.11
CA GLY A 259 -4.11 7.63 34.54
C GLY A 259 -4.90 6.68 33.63
N SER A 260 -5.45 7.17 32.50
CA SER A 260 -6.19 6.30 31.58
C SER A 260 -5.29 5.30 30.83
N HIS A 261 -5.78 4.08 30.62
CA HIS A 261 -5.13 3.09 29.76
C HIS A 261 -5.35 3.33 28.25
N ALA A 262 -6.12 4.37 27.90
CA ALA A 262 -6.52 4.67 26.52
C ALA A 262 -5.34 4.82 25.54
N PRO A 263 -4.22 5.50 25.89
CA PRO A 263 -3.06 5.59 24.98
C PRO A 263 -2.41 4.23 24.69
N GLN A 264 -2.35 3.33 25.68
CA GLN A 264 -1.75 2.01 25.51
C GLN A 264 -2.67 1.09 24.70
N GLN A 265 -3.98 1.15 24.95
CA GLN A 265 -4.99 0.43 24.15
C GLN A 265 -4.98 0.90 22.70
N PHE A 266 -4.88 2.21 22.46
CA PHE A 266 -4.78 2.77 21.10
C PHE A 266 -3.58 2.22 20.34
N ILE A 267 -2.41 2.13 20.99
CA ILE A 267 -1.20 1.55 20.38
C ILE A 267 -1.44 0.08 20.01
N ARG A 268 -1.99 -0.73 20.92
CA ARG A 268 -2.25 -2.16 20.66
C ARG A 268 -3.25 -2.36 19.53
N LEU A 269 -4.34 -1.61 19.53
CA LEU A 269 -5.35 -1.68 18.47
C LEU A 269 -4.80 -1.20 17.12
N THR A 270 -3.99 -0.15 17.09
CA THR A 270 -3.30 0.30 15.86
C THR A 270 -2.29 -0.75 15.37
N GLN A 271 -1.60 -1.46 16.27
CA GLN A 271 -0.71 -2.58 15.90
C GLN A 271 -1.51 -3.76 15.31
N LEU A 272 -2.66 -4.08 15.91
CA LEU A 272 -3.57 -5.09 15.37
C LEU A 272 -4.08 -4.69 13.99
N GLU A 273 -4.48 -3.44 13.80
CA GLU A 273 -4.91 -2.91 12.50
C GLU A 273 -3.80 -3.02 11.43
N LEU A 274 -2.56 -2.74 11.80
CA LEU A 274 -1.40 -2.93 10.91
C LEU A 274 -1.17 -4.41 10.56
N LEU A 275 -1.31 -5.32 11.53
CA LEU A 275 -1.21 -6.77 11.29
C LEU A 275 -2.31 -7.24 10.33
N LEU A 276 -3.56 -6.80 10.54
CA LEU A 276 -4.69 -7.10 9.67
C LEU A 276 -4.47 -6.58 8.26
N ALA A 277 -3.90 -5.37 8.11
CA ALA A 277 -3.53 -4.83 6.80
C ALA A 277 -2.52 -5.74 6.07
N ILE A 278 -1.50 -6.24 6.77
CA ILE A 278 -0.52 -7.18 6.20
C ILE A 278 -1.21 -8.48 5.75
N VAL A 279 -2.11 -9.03 6.58
CA VAL A 279 -2.88 -10.23 6.24
C VAL A 279 -3.76 -9.99 5.01
N VAL A 280 -4.44 -8.84 4.93
CA VAL A 280 -5.25 -8.45 3.77
C VAL A 280 -4.40 -8.36 2.50
N VAL A 281 -3.22 -7.75 2.56
CA VAL A 281 -2.31 -7.67 1.41
C VAL A 281 -1.83 -9.07 1.00
N GLY A 282 -1.45 -9.92 1.95
CA GLY A 282 -1.05 -11.30 1.69
C GLY A 282 -2.16 -12.11 1.02
N LEU A 283 -3.39 -12.00 1.52
CA LEU A 283 -4.56 -12.66 0.95
C LEU A 283 -4.85 -12.17 -0.48
N VAL A 284 -4.75 -10.85 -0.74
CA VAL A 284 -4.89 -10.29 -2.10
C VAL A 284 -3.80 -10.81 -3.04
N SER A 285 -2.57 -10.97 -2.57
CA SER A 285 -1.49 -11.56 -3.39
C SER A 285 -1.75 -13.00 -3.78
N VAL A 286 -2.50 -13.76 -2.96
CA VAL A 286 -2.88 -15.15 -3.26
C VAL A 286 -4.06 -15.20 -4.24
N PHE A 287 -5.18 -14.54 -3.96
CA PHE A 287 -6.36 -14.70 -4.83
C PHE A 287 -6.26 -13.92 -6.14
N ALA A 288 -5.35 -12.94 -6.24
CA ALA A 288 -5.10 -12.24 -7.51
C ALA A 288 -4.49 -13.15 -8.58
N THR A 289 -3.91 -14.30 -8.23
CA THR A 289 -3.41 -15.29 -9.20
C THR A 289 -4.48 -16.30 -9.62
N GLN A 290 -5.69 -16.23 -9.05
CA GLN A 290 -6.80 -17.10 -9.39
C GLN A 290 -7.69 -16.46 -10.45
N SER A 291 -8.30 -17.30 -11.29
CA SER A 291 -9.32 -16.86 -12.25
C SER A 291 -10.54 -16.28 -11.51
N PRO A 292 -11.08 -15.13 -11.94
CA PRO A 292 -12.35 -14.62 -11.43
C PRO A 292 -13.48 -15.63 -11.71
N ALA A 293 -14.49 -15.64 -10.84
CA ALA A 293 -15.71 -16.41 -11.00
C ALA A 293 -16.64 -15.79 -12.06
#